data_AF-A0A2V1DEU7-F1
#
_entry.id   AF-A0A2V1DEU7-F1
#
_cell.length_a   1.000
_cell.length_b   1.000
_cell.length_c   1.000
_cell.angle_alpha   90.00
_cell.angle_beta   90.00
_cell.angle_gamma   90.00
#
_symmetry.space_group_name_H-M   'P 1'
#
loop_
_entity.id
_entity.type
_entity.pdbx_description
1 polymer ?
#
loop_
_entity_poly.entity_id
_entity_poly.type
_entity_poly.pdbx_seq_one_letter_code
_entity_poly.pdbx_strand_id
1 'polypeptide(L)'
;MAGPGGGPSRRSHTKSRKGCKTCKKRHIRCDETFPQCRNCTKHQVRCDYMDSPTAMIPESPKSPQHPNLLWTPEIDSMIELWRQTGEFPFPELRVYPQPQWRAFHKTDLRLIHHLASISAEMFRNRTSKLTLWADMLPKFLSIAASHPFVMHSILAFSASHLAWIGKSPETRSLAFHHAGIALKGLHEGIANFTKVNSDAVLASSLLLAWQATEWRGWASLVTGTKTVIQAMQQWRHESAFADYIAEHTPMPNRSFMESITSPITQEMRREHIHVISDLQDSLNRLQPYLSLNRHEQEGKWVDQLRGYLDRLKAAGAAQTVDEQFSQLYALRKWLFWVPITLLHAKRADATVLVVLAHFYATALALEPMFPDIGSVFCANLSLGPLEEIRAIVQGYQDPGYDDRTQSVSYLIQFPSTIAASYKSRRDWARQQAGEGSPVQQTPYGLETLNLDPQNQITAQYSYGQSLSPAFAPSPLSFFPTSSLPSGQTSPYLEVPPRTSVEQQYVSSSASYTSPLGSPAAALPPYPPLEEHVFNFGMPMYHPSGFVTTPTTIWT
;
A
#
# COMPACT_ATOMS: atom_id res chain seq x y z
N MET A 1 15.02 32.14 74.40
CA MET A 1 13.62 32.07 73.92
C MET A 1 13.58 31.21 72.66
N ALA A 2 12.86 30.09 72.71
CA ALA A 2 12.38 29.16 71.65
C ALA A 2 13.26 28.88 70.39
N GLY A 3 13.63 27.60 70.20
CA GLY A 3 14.58 27.12 69.18
C GLY A 3 14.03 26.81 67.78
N PRO A 4 14.88 26.33 66.84
CA PRO A 4 14.49 26.01 65.47
C PRO A 4 13.92 24.59 65.39
N GLY A 5 12.61 24.49 65.23
CA GLY A 5 11.91 23.24 64.97
C GLY A 5 12.18 22.72 63.55
N GLY A 6 13.15 21.80 63.42
CA GLY A 6 13.29 20.94 62.26
C GLY A 6 12.19 19.89 62.23
N GLY A 7 11.11 20.16 61.50
CA GLY A 7 10.09 19.15 61.20
C GLY A 7 10.59 18.13 60.17
N PRO A 8 10.24 16.83 60.28
CA PRO A 8 10.71 15.81 59.37
C PRO A 8 10.25 16.05 57.92
N SER A 9 11.16 15.83 56.97
CA SER A 9 10.93 15.91 55.53
C SER A 9 9.72 15.06 55.12
N ARG A 10 8.74 15.68 54.44
CA ARG A 10 7.56 14.98 53.90
C ARG A 10 8.02 13.94 52.88
N ARG A 11 7.83 12.65 53.18
CA ARG A 11 8.00 11.57 52.20
C ARG A 11 7.15 11.87 50.97
N SER A 12 7.76 11.79 49.78
CA SER A 12 6.99 11.84 48.54
C SER A 12 6.14 10.56 48.46
N HIS A 13 4.86 10.73 48.16
CA HIS A 13 3.95 9.61 47.91
C HIS A 13 3.61 9.59 46.43
N THR A 14 3.50 8.38 45.87
CA THR A 14 2.99 8.17 44.52
C THR A 14 1.58 8.73 44.43
N LYS A 15 1.37 9.72 43.57
CA LYS A 15 0.05 10.34 43.37
C LYS A 15 -0.91 9.29 42.82
N SER A 16 -2.02 9.07 43.52
CA SER A 16 -3.12 8.25 43.03
C SER A 16 -3.71 8.92 41.79
N ARG A 17 -3.65 8.24 40.63
CA ARG A 17 -4.13 8.78 39.35
C ARG A 17 -5.66 8.92 39.37
N LYS A 18 -6.36 7.94 39.95
CA LYS A 18 -7.84 7.91 39.99
C LYS A 18 -8.45 8.52 41.25
N GLY A 19 -7.65 9.04 42.19
CA GLY A 19 -8.15 9.56 43.47
C GLY A 19 -9.22 10.66 43.36
N CYS A 20 -10.15 10.68 44.32
CA CYS A 20 -11.24 11.67 44.39
C CYS A 20 -10.70 13.11 44.46
N LYS A 21 -11.48 14.09 43.98
CA LYS A 21 -11.02 15.49 43.91
C LYS A 21 -10.84 16.06 45.31
N THR A 22 -11.65 15.65 46.30
CA THR A 22 -11.47 16.03 47.71
C THR A 22 -10.10 15.63 48.27
N CYS A 23 -9.64 14.39 48.06
CA CYS A 23 -8.31 13.95 48.50
C CYS A 23 -7.19 14.65 47.71
N LYS A 24 -7.37 14.83 46.40
CA LYS A 24 -6.41 15.56 45.55
C LYS A 24 -6.24 17.01 45.98
N LYS A 25 -7.34 17.74 46.21
CA LYS A 25 -7.34 19.12 46.73
C LYS A 25 -6.65 19.24 48.09
N ARG A 26 -6.83 18.24 48.94
CA ARG A 26 -6.19 18.17 50.28
C ARG A 26 -4.73 17.72 50.23
N HIS A 27 -4.19 17.42 49.04
CA HIS A 27 -2.84 16.90 48.84
C HIS A 27 -2.53 15.65 49.70
N ILE A 28 -3.52 14.76 49.86
CA ILE A 28 -3.37 13.46 50.54
C ILE A 28 -3.63 12.32 49.56
N ARG A 29 -3.02 11.15 49.79
CA ARG A 29 -3.23 9.96 48.95
C ARG A 29 -4.68 9.48 49.11
N CYS A 30 -5.39 9.32 48.00
CA CYS A 30 -6.69 8.64 48.00
C CYS A 30 -6.46 7.13 47.97
N ASP A 31 -7.23 6.40 48.76
CA ASP A 31 -7.24 4.93 48.78
C ASP A 31 -8.17 4.33 47.70
N GLU A 32 -8.80 5.20 46.90
CA GLU A 32 -9.64 4.84 45.74
C GLU A 32 -10.82 3.91 46.04
N THR A 33 -11.17 3.70 47.31
CA THR A 33 -12.34 2.91 47.71
C THR A 33 -13.64 3.62 47.32
N PHE A 34 -14.55 2.86 46.71
CA PHE A 34 -15.90 3.29 46.33
C PHE A 34 -16.92 2.71 47.33
N PRO A 35 -18.06 3.38 47.60
CA PRO A 35 -18.54 4.61 46.98
C PRO A 35 -18.05 5.91 47.66
N GLN A 36 -17.33 5.80 48.78
CA GLN A 36 -16.65 6.91 49.46
C GLN A 36 -15.27 6.43 49.92
N CYS A 37 -14.21 7.19 49.65
CA CYS A 37 -12.87 6.80 50.05
C CYS A 37 -12.67 6.90 51.58
N ARG A 38 -11.86 6.01 52.18
CA ARG A 38 -11.68 5.95 53.65
C ARG A 38 -11.20 7.27 54.25
N ASN A 39 -10.38 8.02 53.51
CA ASN A 39 -9.91 9.33 53.96
C ASN A 39 -11.03 10.38 53.99
N CYS A 40 -11.97 10.35 53.05
CA CYS A 40 -13.14 11.23 53.10
C CYS A 40 -14.12 10.80 54.19
N THR A 41 -14.34 9.50 54.38
CA THR A 41 -15.19 8.95 55.46
C THR A 41 -14.65 9.32 56.85
N LYS A 42 -13.35 9.09 57.10
CA LYS A 42 -12.72 9.39 58.40
C LYS A 42 -12.80 10.86 58.77
N HIS A 43 -12.68 11.75 57.79
CA HIS A 43 -12.72 13.19 58.01
C HIS A 43 -14.12 13.79 57.86
N GLN A 44 -15.15 12.97 57.68
CA GLN A 44 -16.55 13.37 57.49
C GLN A 44 -16.74 14.49 56.44
N VAL A 45 -15.97 14.42 55.34
CA VAL A 45 -16.07 15.36 54.23
C VAL A 45 -16.74 14.70 53.02
N ARG A 46 -17.51 15.48 52.25
CA ARG A 46 -18.13 15.03 51.00
C ARG A 46 -17.05 14.50 50.04
N CYS A 47 -17.27 13.30 49.53
CA CYS A 47 -16.38 12.67 48.55
C CYS A 47 -17.05 12.71 47.19
N ASP A 48 -16.35 13.20 46.17
CA ASP A 48 -16.92 13.33 44.82
C ASP A 48 -17.31 11.99 44.18
N TYR A 49 -16.84 10.87 44.74
CA TYR A 49 -17.28 9.53 44.33
C TYR A 49 -18.78 9.30 44.59
N MET A 50 -19.35 9.99 45.57
CA MET A 50 -20.79 9.91 45.90
C MET A 50 -21.67 10.60 44.86
N ASP A 51 -21.11 11.50 44.04
CA ASP A 51 -21.86 12.34 43.09
C ASP A 51 -21.66 11.87 41.62
N SER A 52 -20.93 10.78 41.41
CA SER A 52 -20.58 10.24 40.09
C SER A 52 -20.99 8.77 39.94
N PRO A 53 -22.25 8.47 39.59
CA PRO A 53 -22.70 7.10 39.31
C PRO A 53 -21.89 6.42 38.19
N THR A 54 -21.25 7.20 37.32
CA THR A 54 -20.46 6.75 36.17
C THR A 54 -19.11 6.10 36.55
N ALA A 55 -18.69 6.18 37.82
CA ALA A 55 -17.49 5.49 38.30
C ALA A 55 -17.78 4.06 38.83
N MET A 56 -19.05 3.62 38.77
CA MET A 56 -19.48 2.25 39.09
C MET A 56 -19.44 1.28 37.90
N ILE A 57 -19.01 1.73 36.72
CA ILE A 57 -18.73 0.82 35.61
C ILE A 57 -17.23 0.53 35.70
N PRO A 58 -16.79 -0.71 35.99
CA PRO A 58 -15.43 -1.10 35.65
C PRO A 58 -15.23 -0.67 34.20
N GLU A 59 -14.16 0.07 33.86
CA GLU A 59 -13.81 0.26 32.44
C GLU A 59 -13.90 -1.13 31.82
N SER A 60 -14.93 -1.37 31.01
CA SER A 60 -15.11 -2.64 30.33
C SER A 60 -13.74 -2.90 29.70
N PRO A 61 -13.11 -4.06 29.92
CA PRO A 61 -11.86 -4.36 29.22
C PRO A 61 -12.16 -4.04 27.76
N LYS A 62 -11.39 -3.12 27.15
CA LYS A 62 -11.54 -2.77 25.74
C LYS A 62 -11.61 -4.12 25.03
N SER A 63 -12.79 -4.49 24.55
CA SER A 63 -12.99 -5.76 23.85
C SER A 63 -11.87 -5.82 22.82
N PRO A 64 -11.13 -6.94 22.72
CA PRO A 64 -10.05 -7.04 21.74
C PRO A 64 -10.59 -6.52 20.41
N GLN A 65 -9.95 -5.46 19.88
CA GLN A 65 -10.41 -4.79 18.67
C GLN A 65 -10.21 -5.79 17.53
N HIS A 66 -11.25 -6.58 17.24
CA HIS A 66 -11.19 -7.60 16.21
C HIS A 66 -11.19 -6.92 14.82
N PRO A 67 -10.44 -7.45 13.85
CA PRO A 67 -10.44 -6.92 12.50
C PRO A 67 -11.85 -7.00 11.90
N ASN A 68 -12.35 -5.89 11.37
CA ASN A 68 -13.62 -5.87 10.65
C ASN A 68 -13.44 -6.42 9.23
N LEU A 69 -13.65 -7.73 9.09
CA LEU A 69 -13.56 -8.44 7.82
C LEU A 69 -14.89 -8.44 7.03
N LEU A 70 -15.85 -7.57 7.37
CA LEU A 70 -17.15 -7.48 6.71
C LEU A 70 -17.82 -8.86 6.58
N TRP A 71 -18.02 -9.51 7.72
CA TRP A 71 -18.71 -10.79 7.80
C TRP A 71 -20.20 -10.61 7.53
N THR A 72 -20.79 -11.54 6.78
CA THR A 72 -22.24 -11.72 6.68
C THR A 72 -22.60 -13.16 7.10
N PRO A 73 -23.85 -13.43 7.51
CA PRO A 73 -24.28 -14.78 7.89
C PRO A 73 -24.04 -15.81 6.76
N GLU A 74 -24.21 -15.41 5.51
CA GLU A 74 -24.00 -16.26 4.33
C GLU A 74 -22.52 -16.63 4.18
N ILE A 75 -21.63 -15.65 4.32
CA ILE A 75 -20.18 -15.87 4.25
C ILE A 75 -19.71 -16.78 5.40
N ASP A 76 -20.24 -16.55 6.61
CA ASP A 76 -19.91 -17.39 7.76
C ASP A 76 -20.32 -18.85 7.54
N SER A 77 -21.52 -19.06 7.01
CA SER A 77 -22.06 -20.38 6.67
C SER A 77 -21.24 -21.08 5.59
N MET A 78 -20.84 -20.36 4.53
CA MET A 78 -19.99 -20.91 3.46
C MET A 78 -18.62 -21.34 3.98
N ILE A 79 -18.00 -20.54 4.86
CA ILE A 79 -16.69 -20.87 5.44
C ILE A 79 -16.81 -22.06 6.39
N GLU A 80 -17.90 -22.16 7.16
CA GLU A 80 -18.11 -23.32 8.02
C GLU A 80 -18.36 -24.59 7.21
N LEU A 81 -19.12 -24.51 6.11
CA LEU A 81 -19.30 -25.62 5.18
C LEU A 81 -17.97 -26.06 4.56
N TRP A 82 -17.10 -25.12 4.17
CA TRP A 82 -15.76 -25.43 3.68
C TRP A 82 -14.93 -26.17 4.74
N ARG A 83 -15.00 -25.77 6.01
CA ARG A 83 -14.31 -26.46 7.10
C ARG A 83 -14.87 -27.87 7.37
N GLN A 84 -16.15 -28.10 7.12
CA GLN A 84 -16.78 -29.40 7.33
C GLN A 84 -16.47 -30.38 6.19
N THR A 85 -16.65 -29.93 4.94
CA THR A 85 -16.52 -30.76 3.74
C THR A 85 -15.07 -30.87 3.26
N GLY A 86 -14.28 -29.84 3.51
CA GLY A 86 -12.97 -29.65 2.94
C GLY A 86 -12.97 -29.27 1.45
N GLU A 87 -14.14 -29.05 0.86
CA GLU A 87 -14.29 -28.70 -0.55
C GLU A 87 -14.19 -27.18 -0.74
N PHE A 88 -13.31 -26.76 -1.64
CA PHE A 88 -13.15 -25.34 -1.95
C PHE A 88 -14.47 -24.71 -2.49
N PRO A 89 -14.94 -23.57 -1.96
CA PRO A 89 -16.28 -23.03 -2.26
C PRO A 89 -16.53 -22.58 -3.71
N PHE A 90 -15.49 -22.49 -4.54
CA PHE A 90 -15.57 -21.92 -5.90
C PHE A 90 -15.01 -22.90 -6.95
N PRO A 91 -15.76 -23.95 -7.31
CA PRO A 91 -15.33 -24.96 -8.27
C PRO A 91 -15.09 -24.38 -9.68
N GLU A 92 -15.77 -23.29 -10.06
CA GLU A 92 -15.58 -22.60 -11.34
C GLU A 92 -14.17 -22.06 -11.56
N LEU A 93 -13.42 -21.79 -10.48
CA LEU A 93 -12.03 -21.33 -10.57
C LEU A 93 -11.06 -22.45 -10.94
N ARG A 94 -11.48 -23.72 -10.84
CA ARG A 94 -10.66 -24.91 -11.16
C ARG A 94 -9.28 -24.89 -10.50
N VAL A 95 -9.21 -24.41 -9.26
CA VAL A 95 -7.97 -24.34 -8.48
C VAL A 95 -7.49 -25.75 -8.14
N TYR A 96 -6.26 -26.08 -8.54
CA TYR A 96 -5.63 -27.35 -8.22
C TYR A 96 -4.10 -27.21 -8.09
N PRO A 97 -3.48 -27.67 -6.99
CA PRO A 97 -4.13 -28.25 -5.80
C PRO A 97 -4.95 -27.20 -5.02
N GLN A 98 -6.00 -27.66 -4.31
CA GLN A 98 -6.83 -26.77 -3.51
C GLN A 98 -6.11 -26.32 -2.22
N PRO A 99 -6.37 -25.09 -1.72
CA PRO A 99 -5.84 -24.65 -0.44
C PRO A 99 -6.26 -25.56 0.72
N GLN A 100 -5.31 -26.02 1.52
CA GLN A 100 -5.57 -26.89 2.66
C GLN A 100 -6.21 -26.09 3.81
N TRP A 101 -7.54 -26.09 3.91
CA TRP A 101 -8.28 -25.30 4.90
C TRP A 101 -7.84 -25.53 6.35
N ARG A 102 -7.35 -26.74 6.69
CA ARG A 102 -6.89 -27.10 8.05
C ARG A 102 -5.66 -26.30 8.51
N ALA A 103 -4.87 -25.78 7.58
CA ALA A 103 -3.69 -24.99 7.90
C ALA A 103 -4.01 -23.54 8.30
N PHE A 104 -5.28 -23.11 8.18
CA PHE A 104 -5.68 -21.71 8.27
C PHE A 104 -6.73 -21.47 9.35
N HIS A 105 -6.64 -20.32 10.00
CA HIS A 105 -7.68 -19.87 10.93
C HIS A 105 -8.94 -19.41 10.16
N LYS A 106 -10.09 -19.36 10.84
CA LYS A 106 -11.36 -18.91 10.23
C LYS A 106 -11.26 -17.51 9.62
N THR A 107 -10.45 -16.63 10.21
CA THR A 107 -10.13 -15.29 9.66
C THR A 107 -9.38 -15.37 8.33
N ASP A 108 -8.43 -16.29 8.21
CA ASP A 108 -7.62 -16.44 6.99
C ASP A 108 -8.46 -17.07 5.88
N LEU A 109 -9.32 -18.04 6.22
CA LEU A 109 -10.31 -18.59 5.29
C LEU A 109 -11.25 -17.52 4.75
N ARG A 110 -11.64 -16.53 5.56
CA ARG A 110 -12.42 -15.36 5.11
C ARG A 110 -11.69 -14.48 4.12
N LEU A 111 -10.38 -14.33 4.28
CA LEU A 111 -9.53 -13.58 3.36
C LEU A 111 -9.36 -14.34 2.03
N ILE A 112 -9.12 -15.66 2.07
CA ILE A 112 -9.08 -16.48 0.85
C ILE A 112 -10.42 -16.42 0.13
N HIS A 113 -11.52 -16.62 0.86
CA HIS A 113 -12.88 -16.54 0.33
C HIS A 113 -13.14 -15.19 -0.34
N HIS A 114 -12.68 -14.07 0.24
CA HIS A 114 -12.93 -12.72 -0.28
C HIS A 114 -12.45 -12.53 -1.72
N LEU A 115 -11.20 -12.87 -1.99
CA LEU A 115 -10.64 -12.71 -3.33
C LEU A 115 -11.18 -13.79 -4.26
N ALA A 116 -11.33 -15.02 -3.77
CA ALA A 116 -11.87 -16.12 -4.55
C ALA A 116 -13.31 -15.83 -5.01
N SER A 117 -14.16 -15.26 -4.17
CA SER A 117 -15.53 -14.89 -4.56
C SER A 117 -15.55 -13.82 -5.64
N ILE A 118 -14.68 -12.81 -5.53
CA ILE A 118 -14.55 -11.76 -6.55
C ILE A 118 -14.12 -12.37 -7.89
N SER A 119 -13.06 -13.19 -7.88
CA SER A 119 -12.57 -13.84 -9.10
C SER A 119 -13.64 -14.78 -9.69
N ALA A 120 -14.28 -15.60 -8.86
CA ALA A 120 -15.31 -16.55 -9.27
C ALA A 120 -16.49 -15.85 -9.96
N GLU A 121 -16.91 -14.70 -9.42
CA GLU A 121 -17.92 -13.87 -10.06
C GLU A 121 -17.47 -13.35 -11.43
N MET A 122 -16.23 -12.83 -11.53
CA MET A 122 -15.70 -12.34 -12.80
C MET A 122 -15.58 -13.47 -13.84
N PHE A 123 -15.19 -14.68 -13.44
CA PHE A 123 -15.17 -15.85 -14.31
C PHE A 123 -16.58 -16.23 -14.79
N ARG A 124 -17.55 -16.28 -13.86
CA ARG A 124 -18.96 -16.59 -14.17
C ARG A 124 -19.55 -15.59 -15.17
N ASN A 125 -19.18 -14.32 -15.05
CA ASN A 125 -19.65 -13.24 -15.92
C ASN A 125 -18.80 -13.07 -17.19
N ARG A 126 -17.73 -13.86 -17.38
CA ARG A 126 -16.74 -13.71 -18.48
C ARG A 126 -16.07 -12.33 -18.53
N THR A 127 -15.88 -11.71 -17.37
CA THR A 127 -15.26 -10.39 -17.23
C THR A 127 -13.88 -10.45 -16.55
N SER A 128 -13.32 -11.64 -16.29
CA SER A 128 -12.02 -11.81 -15.60
C SER A 128 -10.89 -11.04 -16.30
N LYS A 129 -10.86 -11.10 -17.64
CA LYS A 129 -9.89 -10.40 -18.50
C LYS A 129 -10.08 -8.89 -18.58
N LEU A 130 -11.23 -8.37 -18.12
CA LEU A 130 -11.51 -6.93 -18.05
C LEU A 130 -10.96 -6.29 -16.77
N THR A 131 -10.17 -7.03 -15.99
CA THR A 131 -9.62 -6.62 -14.71
C THR A 131 -8.12 -6.92 -14.67
N LEU A 132 -7.38 -6.26 -13.78
CA LEU A 132 -5.92 -6.43 -13.75
C LEU A 132 -5.44 -7.77 -13.18
N TRP A 133 -6.24 -8.42 -12.32
CA TRP A 133 -5.75 -9.52 -11.48
C TRP A 133 -6.70 -10.69 -11.32
N ALA A 134 -8.00 -10.54 -11.60
CA ALA A 134 -8.99 -11.58 -11.25
C ALA A 134 -8.73 -12.89 -12.01
N ASP A 135 -8.25 -12.81 -13.25
CA ASP A 135 -7.90 -13.96 -14.10
C ASP A 135 -6.65 -14.72 -13.61
N MET A 136 -5.74 -14.03 -12.90
CA MET A 136 -4.52 -14.63 -12.34
C MET A 136 -4.76 -15.31 -10.98
N LEU A 137 -5.85 -14.97 -10.28
CA LEU A 137 -6.10 -15.49 -8.93
C LEU A 137 -6.10 -17.04 -8.84
N PRO A 138 -6.71 -17.80 -9.76
CA PRO A 138 -6.66 -19.26 -9.70
C PRO A 138 -5.24 -19.83 -9.74
N LYS A 139 -4.34 -19.20 -10.53
CA LYS A 139 -2.92 -19.57 -10.58
C LYS A 139 -2.24 -19.30 -9.24
N PHE A 140 -2.46 -18.13 -8.66
CA PHE A 140 -1.91 -17.80 -7.33
C PHE A 140 -2.40 -18.75 -6.24
N LEU A 141 -3.70 -19.06 -6.20
CA LEU A 141 -4.26 -19.98 -5.21
C LEU A 141 -3.68 -21.40 -5.34
N SER A 142 -3.50 -21.87 -6.58
CA SER A 142 -2.92 -23.20 -6.84
C SER A 142 -1.47 -23.29 -6.37
N ILE A 143 -0.67 -22.26 -6.62
CA ILE A 143 0.73 -22.18 -6.15
C ILE A 143 0.77 -22.04 -4.62
N ALA A 144 -0.10 -21.21 -4.05
CA ALA A 144 -0.19 -20.93 -2.62
C ALA A 144 -0.62 -22.16 -1.79
N ALA A 145 -1.34 -23.11 -2.39
CA ALA A 145 -1.69 -24.36 -1.73
C ALA A 145 -0.46 -25.20 -1.34
N SER A 146 0.69 -25.02 -2.02
CA SER A 146 1.96 -25.70 -1.70
C SER A 146 3.01 -24.78 -1.07
N HIS A 147 2.81 -23.45 -1.13
CA HIS A 147 3.79 -22.46 -0.68
C HIS A 147 3.16 -21.45 0.29
N PRO A 148 3.35 -21.61 1.62
CA PRO A 148 2.68 -20.78 2.64
C PRO A 148 2.95 -19.28 2.49
N PHE A 149 4.15 -18.88 2.07
CA PHE A 149 4.49 -17.46 1.90
C PHE A 149 3.68 -16.80 0.77
N VAL A 150 3.36 -17.53 -0.29
CA VAL A 150 2.46 -17.06 -1.36
C VAL A 150 1.04 -16.92 -0.83
N MET A 151 0.59 -17.86 0.02
CA MET A 151 -0.72 -17.72 0.66
C MET A 151 -0.77 -16.46 1.52
N HIS A 152 0.27 -16.18 2.31
CA HIS A 152 0.34 -14.94 3.09
C HIS A 152 0.34 -13.68 2.21
N SER A 153 0.91 -13.72 0.99
CA SER A 153 0.75 -12.61 0.03
C SER A 153 -0.71 -12.42 -0.40
N ILE A 154 -1.45 -13.51 -0.64
CA ILE A 154 -2.90 -13.46 -0.99
C ILE A 154 -3.71 -12.93 0.20
N LEU A 155 -3.44 -13.41 1.41
CA LEU A 155 -4.12 -12.96 2.64
C LEU A 155 -3.88 -11.46 2.88
N ALA A 156 -2.64 -10.99 2.70
CA ALA A 156 -2.31 -9.57 2.80
C ALA A 156 -3.06 -8.73 1.75
N PHE A 157 -3.15 -9.22 0.51
CA PHE A 157 -3.84 -8.52 -0.57
C PHE A 157 -5.34 -8.41 -0.30
N SER A 158 -5.94 -9.50 0.18
CA SER A 158 -7.34 -9.52 0.62
C SER A 158 -7.59 -8.57 1.79
N ALA A 159 -6.77 -8.64 2.83
CA ALA A 159 -6.92 -7.80 4.02
C ALA A 159 -6.72 -6.32 3.68
N SER A 160 -5.80 -5.99 2.77
CA SER A 160 -5.61 -4.62 2.27
C SER A 160 -6.87 -4.09 1.58
N HIS A 161 -7.53 -4.94 0.78
CA HIS A 161 -8.79 -4.58 0.13
C HIS A 161 -9.92 -4.37 1.14
N LEU A 162 -10.12 -5.31 2.08
CA LEU A 162 -11.12 -5.19 3.13
C LEU A 162 -10.88 -3.99 4.05
N ALA A 163 -9.62 -3.69 4.38
CA ALA A 163 -9.26 -2.51 5.16
C ALA A 163 -9.59 -1.20 4.43
N TRP A 164 -9.51 -1.19 3.09
CA TRP A 164 -9.91 -0.03 2.30
C TRP A 164 -11.44 0.13 2.27
N ILE A 165 -12.20 -0.95 2.07
CA ILE A 165 -13.66 -0.90 2.04
C ILE A 165 -14.23 -0.59 3.43
N GLY A 166 -13.82 -1.35 4.44
CA GLY A 166 -14.35 -1.28 5.81
C GLY A 166 -13.75 -0.15 6.65
N LYS A 167 -12.74 0.58 6.13
CA LYS A 167 -12.00 1.64 6.83
C LYS A 167 -11.49 1.23 8.22
N SER A 168 -11.19 -0.06 8.43
CA SER A 168 -10.75 -0.61 9.72
C SER A 168 -9.22 -0.58 9.82
N PRO A 169 -8.64 0.15 10.81
CA PRO A 169 -7.20 0.14 11.04
C PRO A 169 -6.69 -1.23 11.53
N GLU A 170 -7.52 -2.00 12.23
CA GLU A 170 -7.19 -3.36 12.69
C GLU A 170 -7.02 -4.31 11.50
N THR A 171 -7.92 -4.22 10.51
CA THR A 171 -7.82 -5.01 9.28
C THR A 171 -6.58 -4.61 8.45
N ARG A 172 -6.22 -3.32 8.49
CA ARG A 172 -4.95 -2.85 7.90
C ARG A 172 -3.74 -3.45 8.62
N SER A 173 -3.76 -3.51 9.95
CA SER A 173 -2.72 -4.18 10.74
C SER A 173 -2.59 -5.66 10.38
N LEU A 174 -3.73 -6.36 10.19
CA LEU A 174 -3.74 -7.75 9.72
C LEU A 174 -3.10 -7.90 8.33
N ALA A 175 -3.34 -6.96 7.42
CA ALA A 175 -2.70 -6.95 6.11
C ALA A 175 -1.17 -6.83 6.22
N PHE A 176 -0.67 -5.92 7.06
CA PHE A 176 0.77 -5.78 7.32
C PHE A 176 1.37 -7.02 7.98
N HIS A 177 0.66 -7.64 8.90
CA HIS A 177 1.10 -8.87 9.55
C HIS A 177 1.36 -9.99 8.53
N HIS A 178 0.39 -10.27 7.66
CA HIS A 178 0.58 -11.28 6.60
C HIS A 178 1.62 -10.85 5.56
N ALA A 179 1.69 -9.56 5.20
CA ALA A 179 2.72 -9.06 4.29
C ALA A 179 4.13 -9.30 4.85
N GLY A 180 4.34 -9.11 6.16
CA GLY A 180 5.62 -9.38 6.82
C GLY A 180 6.02 -10.87 6.77
N ILE A 181 5.07 -11.78 7.01
CA ILE A 181 5.32 -13.23 6.89
C ILE A 181 5.65 -13.61 5.45
N ALA A 182 4.89 -13.07 4.50
CA ALA A 182 5.11 -13.30 3.07
C ALA A 182 6.49 -12.79 2.61
N LEU A 183 6.90 -11.59 3.03
CA LEU A 183 8.22 -11.04 2.73
C LEU A 183 9.35 -11.90 3.29
N LYS A 184 9.21 -12.38 4.53
CA LYS A 184 10.20 -13.30 5.13
C LYS A 184 10.34 -14.57 4.28
N GLY A 185 9.22 -15.23 3.95
CA GLY A 185 9.25 -16.45 3.14
C GLY A 185 9.69 -16.21 1.69
N LEU A 186 9.41 -15.03 1.12
CA LEU A 186 9.94 -14.63 -0.18
C LEU A 186 11.47 -14.53 -0.16
N HIS A 187 12.06 -13.92 0.87
CA HIS A 187 13.53 -13.86 1.01
C HIS A 187 14.13 -15.26 1.14
N GLU A 188 13.53 -16.15 1.93
CA GLU A 188 13.97 -17.54 2.06
C GLU A 188 13.86 -18.32 0.74
N GLY A 189 12.78 -18.08 -0.03
CA GLY A 189 12.56 -18.67 -1.35
C GLY A 189 13.55 -18.18 -2.40
N ILE A 190 13.92 -16.90 -2.35
CA ILE A 190 14.98 -16.31 -3.18
C ILE A 190 16.35 -16.90 -2.80
N ALA A 191 16.67 -16.99 -1.51
CA ALA A 191 17.94 -17.56 -1.05
C ALA A 191 18.14 -19.02 -1.52
N ASN A 192 17.04 -19.77 -1.65
CA ASN A 192 17.03 -21.14 -2.15
C ASN A 192 16.36 -21.24 -3.53
N PHE A 193 16.67 -20.32 -4.43
CA PHE A 193 16.01 -20.24 -5.75
C PHE A 193 16.31 -21.47 -6.62
N THR A 194 15.25 -22.06 -7.18
CA THR A 194 15.28 -23.24 -8.07
C THR A 194 14.18 -23.13 -9.13
N LYS A 195 14.24 -23.99 -10.16
CA LYS A 195 13.16 -24.11 -11.14
C LYS A 195 11.80 -24.41 -10.48
N VAL A 196 11.77 -25.24 -9.42
CA VAL A 196 10.54 -25.73 -8.77
C VAL A 196 9.83 -24.63 -7.97
N ASN A 197 10.56 -23.77 -7.25
CA ASN A 197 9.96 -22.69 -6.45
C ASN A 197 9.92 -21.33 -7.19
N SER A 198 10.43 -21.25 -8.42
CA SER A 198 10.51 -20.00 -9.18
C SER A 198 9.15 -19.32 -9.37
N ASP A 199 8.10 -20.08 -9.70
CA ASP A 199 6.74 -19.57 -9.84
C ASP A 199 6.17 -19.07 -8.50
N ALA A 200 6.53 -19.69 -7.37
CA ALA A 200 6.11 -19.24 -6.05
C ALA A 200 6.79 -17.92 -5.65
N VAL A 201 8.08 -17.80 -5.89
CA VAL A 201 8.85 -16.56 -5.69
C VAL A 201 8.26 -15.44 -6.54
N LEU A 202 8.01 -15.70 -7.83
CA LEU A 202 7.42 -14.73 -8.74
C LEU A 202 6.00 -14.33 -8.30
N ALA A 203 5.14 -15.30 -7.96
CA ALA A 203 3.78 -15.05 -7.49
C ALA A 203 3.73 -14.14 -6.25
N SER A 204 4.54 -14.45 -5.24
CA SER A 204 4.61 -13.65 -4.01
C SER A 204 5.15 -12.24 -4.30
N SER A 205 6.19 -12.12 -5.12
CA SER A 205 6.77 -10.82 -5.50
C SER A 205 5.74 -9.93 -6.20
N LEU A 206 4.96 -10.46 -7.14
CA LEU A 206 3.89 -9.74 -7.85
C LEU A 206 2.77 -9.30 -6.90
N LEU A 207 2.24 -10.21 -6.09
CA LEU A 207 1.16 -9.90 -5.13
C LEU A 207 1.58 -8.84 -4.12
N LEU A 208 2.79 -8.95 -3.58
CA LEU A 208 3.35 -7.96 -2.66
C LEU A 208 3.58 -6.62 -3.37
N ALA A 209 4.06 -6.63 -4.62
CA ALA A 209 4.26 -5.41 -5.38
C ALA A 209 2.93 -4.69 -5.61
N TRP A 210 1.84 -5.41 -5.91
CA TRP A 210 0.49 -4.87 -6.14
C TRP A 210 -0.10 -4.12 -4.95
N GLN A 211 0.21 -4.56 -3.74
CA GLN A 211 -0.26 -3.93 -2.51
C GLN A 211 0.74 -2.96 -1.87
N ALA A 212 1.93 -2.79 -2.46
CA ALA A 212 2.94 -1.90 -1.91
C ALA A 212 2.44 -0.45 -1.90
N THR A 213 2.47 0.17 -0.71
CA THR A 213 2.00 1.54 -0.46
C THR A 213 3.09 2.58 -0.51
N GLU A 214 4.35 2.16 -0.57
CA GLU A 214 5.54 3.01 -0.54
C GLU A 214 6.44 2.71 -1.73
N TRP A 215 7.09 3.75 -2.24
CA TRP A 215 7.91 3.65 -3.45
C TRP A 215 9.06 2.65 -3.27
N ARG A 216 9.78 2.70 -2.13
CA ARG A 216 10.97 1.86 -1.89
C ARG A 216 10.62 0.38 -1.87
N GLY A 217 9.57 0.02 -1.13
CA GLY A 217 9.09 -1.36 -1.06
C GLY A 217 8.63 -1.86 -2.43
N TRP A 218 7.88 -1.02 -3.16
CA TRP A 218 7.46 -1.34 -4.52
C TRP A 218 8.65 -1.53 -5.48
N ALA A 219 9.60 -0.60 -5.50
CA ALA A 219 10.75 -0.65 -6.39
C ALA A 219 11.66 -1.86 -6.11
N SER A 220 11.86 -2.19 -4.84
CA SER A 220 12.58 -3.40 -4.44
C SER A 220 11.90 -4.66 -4.97
N LEU A 221 10.58 -4.79 -4.79
CA LEU A 221 9.81 -5.94 -5.26
C LEU A 221 9.81 -6.05 -6.80
N VAL A 222 9.65 -4.95 -7.52
CA VAL A 222 9.69 -4.94 -8.99
C VAL A 222 11.08 -5.27 -9.52
N THR A 223 12.13 -4.75 -8.88
CA THR A 223 13.52 -5.10 -9.22
C THR A 223 13.77 -6.59 -8.96
N GLY A 224 13.33 -7.11 -7.82
CA GLY A 224 13.38 -8.54 -7.51
C GLY A 224 12.62 -9.39 -8.53
N THR A 225 11.42 -8.96 -8.94
CA THR A 225 10.64 -9.62 -10.01
C THR A 225 11.44 -9.69 -11.31
N LYS A 226 12.08 -8.59 -11.72
CA LYS A 226 12.93 -8.56 -12.93
C LYS A 226 14.07 -9.56 -12.83
N THR A 227 14.79 -9.59 -11.71
CA THR A 227 15.91 -10.52 -11.48
C THR A 227 15.46 -11.97 -11.52
N VAL A 228 14.30 -12.29 -10.92
CA VAL A 228 13.72 -13.64 -10.94
C VAL A 228 13.38 -14.06 -12.37
N ILE A 229 12.74 -13.19 -13.15
CA ILE A 229 12.40 -13.46 -14.56
C ILE A 229 13.67 -13.69 -15.39
N GLN A 230 14.74 -12.92 -15.13
CA GLN A 230 16.04 -13.12 -15.78
C GLN A 230 16.67 -14.47 -15.39
N ALA A 231 16.64 -14.84 -14.11
CA ALA A 231 17.13 -16.15 -13.66
C ALA A 231 16.34 -17.32 -14.26
N MET A 232 15.05 -17.11 -14.57
CA MET A 232 14.19 -18.10 -15.24
C MET A 232 14.45 -18.22 -16.75
N GLN A 233 15.37 -17.47 -17.36
CA GLN A 233 15.51 -17.35 -18.83
C GLN A 233 15.48 -18.69 -19.58
N GLN A 234 16.11 -19.74 -19.03
CA GLN A 234 16.19 -21.07 -19.63
C GLN A 234 14.85 -21.83 -19.64
N TRP A 235 13.96 -21.58 -18.68
CA TRP A 235 12.68 -22.31 -18.52
C TRP A 235 11.46 -21.40 -18.38
N ARG A 236 11.58 -20.09 -18.65
CA ARG A 236 10.49 -19.11 -18.49
C ARG A 236 9.23 -19.44 -19.29
N HIS A 237 9.36 -20.21 -20.37
CA HIS A 237 8.26 -20.67 -21.22
C HIS A 237 7.46 -21.82 -20.59
N GLU A 238 8.05 -22.54 -19.62
CA GLU A 238 7.39 -23.61 -18.87
C GLU A 238 6.69 -23.09 -17.60
N SER A 239 6.92 -21.82 -17.24
CA SER A 239 6.33 -21.19 -16.06
C SER A 239 4.81 -21.05 -16.18
N ALA A 240 4.09 -21.16 -15.07
CA ALA A 240 2.66 -20.82 -15.01
C ALA A 240 2.38 -19.34 -15.39
N PHE A 241 3.41 -18.50 -15.35
CA PHE A 241 3.40 -17.08 -15.70
C PHE A 241 4.03 -16.79 -17.07
N ALA A 242 4.22 -17.78 -17.94
CA ALA A 242 4.84 -17.59 -19.26
C ALA A 242 4.20 -16.45 -20.08
N ASP A 243 2.86 -16.42 -20.15
CA ASP A 243 2.13 -15.36 -20.86
C ASP A 243 2.39 -13.98 -20.23
N TYR A 244 2.32 -13.90 -18.90
CA TYR A 244 2.60 -12.66 -18.16
C TYR A 244 4.03 -12.18 -18.42
N ILE A 245 5.01 -13.08 -18.36
CA ILE A 245 6.42 -12.78 -18.62
C ILE A 245 6.59 -12.27 -20.05
N ALA A 246 5.98 -12.93 -21.04
CA ALA A 246 6.04 -12.52 -22.45
C ALA A 246 5.42 -11.12 -22.65
N GLU A 247 4.29 -10.85 -22.00
CA GLU A 247 3.57 -9.58 -22.12
C GLU A 247 4.25 -8.41 -21.40
N HIS A 248 5.08 -8.65 -20.39
CA HIS A 248 5.71 -7.61 -19.56
C HIS A 248 7.23 -7.49 -19.75
N THR A 249 7.84 -8.33 -20.60
CA THR A 249 9.27 -8.27 -20.97
C THR A 249 9.44 -7.48 -22.29
N PRO A 250 10.56 -6.73 -22.48
CA PRO A 250 11.60 -6.43 -21.52
C PRO A 250 11.10 -5.44 -20.46
N MET A 251 11.38 -5.75 -19.20
CA MET A 251 11.21 -4.75 -18.14
C MET A 251 12.24 -3.64 -18.35
N PRO A 252 11.91 -2.38 -18.01
CA PRO A 252 12.82 -1.25 -18.20
C PRO A 252 14.23 -1.53 -17.66
N ASN A 253 15.25 -1.12 -18.41
CA ASN A 253 16.65 -1.35 -18.03
C ASN A 253 17.17 -0.39 -16.95
N ARG A 254 16.42 0.66 -16.63
CA ARG A 254 16.78 1.63 -15.59
C ARG A 254 16.64 1.02 -14.20
N SER A 255 17.61 1.28 -13.34
CA SER A 255 17.50 0.99 -11.93
C SER A 255 16.37 1.86 -11.38
N PHE A 256 15.28 1.24 -10.92
CA PHE A 256 14.23 1.97 -10.22
C PHE A 256 14.80 2.67 -8.98
N MET A 257 15.93 2.18 -8.43
CA MET A 257 16.61 2.72 -7.25
C MET A 257 17.47 3.96 -7.52
N GLU A 258 17.91 4.18 -8.77
CA GLU A 258 18.82 5.27 -9.16
C GLU A 258 18.21 6.03 -10.34
N SER A 259 17.34 7.01 -10.05
CA SER A 259 16.84 7.92 -11.09
C SER A 259 17.75 9.14 -11.20
N ILE A 260 18.14 9.45 -12.44
CA ILE A 260 18.74 10.72 -12.80
C ILE A 260 17.58 11.66 -13.10
N THR A 261 17.37 12.65 -12.22
CA THR A 261 16.44 13.75 -12.40
C THR A 261 16.75 14.46 -13.71
N SER A 262 16.01 14.13 -14.77
CA SER A 262 16.12 14.86 -16.03
C SER A 262 15.32 16.16 -15.89
N PRO A 263 15.94 17.34 -16.07
CA PRO A 263 15.22 18.59 -15.95
C PRO A 263 14.09 18.64 -16.98
N ILE A 264 12.87 18.88 -16.49
CA ILE A 264 11.67 18.89 -17.33
C ILE A 264 11.68 20.17 -18.15
N THR A 265 11.80 20.04 -19.48
CA THR A 265 11.80 21.20 -20.39
C THR A 265 10.44 21.86 -20.43
N GLN A 266 10.41 23.13 -20.86
CA GLN A 266 9.15 23.86 -21.00
C GLN A 266 8.25 23.22 -22.07
N GLU A 267 8.84 22.65 -23.12
CA GLU A 267 8.16 21.89 -24.16
C GLU A 267 7.48 20.65 -23.58
N MET A 268 8.20 19.81 -22.83
CA MET A 268 7.63 18.62 -22.18
C MET A 268 6.48 18.99 -21.23
N ARG A 269 6.61 20.09 -20.49
CA ARG A 269 5.53 20.58 -19.63
C ARG A 269 4.28 20.97 -20.44
N ARG A 270 4.44 21.60 -21.61
CA ARG A 270 3.31 21.93 -22.49
C ARG A 270 2.63 20.67 -23.03
N GLU A 271 3.42 19.67 -23.43
CA GLU A 271 2.91 18.37 -23.87
C GLU A 271 2.13 17.66 -22.75
N HIS A 272 2.66 17.63 -21.52
CA HIS A 272 1.97 17.05 -20.37
C HIS A 272 0.60 17.72 -20.13
N ILE A 273 0.56 19.07 -20.20
CA ILE A 273 -0.69 19.83 -20.05
C ILE A 273 -1.67 19.50 -21.17
N HIS A 274 -1.19 19.33 -22.41
CA HIS A 274 -2.02 18.94 -23.55
C HIS A 274 -2.64 17.55 -23.34
N VAL A 275 -1.83 16.56 -22.94
CA VAL A 275 -2.31 15.20 -22.66
C VAL A 275 -3.38 15.19 -21.58
N ILE A 276 -3.19 15.95 -20.49
CA ILE A 276 -4.21 16.08 -19.45
C ILE A 276 -5.48 16.75 -20.02
N SER A 277 -5.35 17.78 -20.84
CA SER A 277 -6.51 18.46 -21.45
C SER A 277 -7.32 17.51 -22.33
N ASP A 278 -6.65 16.73 -23.20
CA ASP A 278 -7.30 15.75 -24.07
C ASP A 278 -8.07 14.69 -23.27
N LEU A 279 -7.48 14.22 -22.16
CA LEU A 279 -8.13 13.30 -21.24
C LEU A 279 -9.37 13.93 -20.60
N GLN A 280 -9.26 15.17 -20.12
CA GLN A 280 -10.37 15.91 -19.54
C GLN A 280 -11.49 16.12 -20.55
N ASP A 281 -11.18 16.47 -21.80
CA ASP A 281 -12.16 16.66 -22.86
C ASP A 281 -12.85 15.35 -23.26
N SER A 282 -12.13 14.22 -23.28
CA SER A 282 -12.74 12.91 -23.48
C SER A 282 -13.71 12.55 -22.35
N LEU A 283 -13.32 12.78 -21.10
CA LEU A 283 -14.19 12.51 -19.94
C LEU A 283 -15.40 13.46 -19.89
N ASN A 284 -15.23 14.73 -20.26
CA ASN A 284 -16.32 15.70 -20.36
C ASN A 284 -17.35 15.27 -21.42
N ARG A 285 -16.91 14.69 -22.54
CA ARG A 285 -17.81 14.13 -23.57
C ARG A 285 -18.60 12.92 -23.10
N LEU A 286 -18.06 12.16 -22.15
CA LEU A 286 -18.73 10.99 -21.56
C LEU A 286 -19.83 11.40 -20.56
N GLN A 287 -19.66 12.51 -19.85
CA GLN A 287 -20.52 12.93 -18.74
C GLN A 287 -22.03 13.01 -19.06
N PRO A 288 -22.48 13.60 -20.19
CA PRO A 288 -23.92 13.70 -20.50
C PRO A 288 -24.59 12.32 -20.60
N TYR A 289 -23.89 11.33 -21.12
CA TYR A 289 -24.40 9.96 -21.26
C TYR A 289 -24.55 9.25 -19.92
N LEU A 290 -23.84 9.69 -18.88
CA LEU A 290 -23.91 9.10 -17.54
C LEU A 290 -25.02 9.73 -16.70
N SER A 291 -25.21 11.05 -16.82
CA SER A 291 -26.26 11.78 -16.09
C SER A 291 -27.68 11.46 -16.57
N LEU A 292 -27.85 11.20 -17.87
CA LEU A 292 -29.16 10.92 -18.47
C LEU A 292 -29.64 9.47 -18.26
N ASN A 293 -28.74 8.50 -18.08
CA ASN A 293 -29.05 7.07 -18.32
C ASN A 293 -29.01 6.14 -17.08
N ARG A 294 -29.36 6.60 -15.87
CA ARG A 294 -29.30 5.78 -14.62
C ARG A 294 -27.88 5.25 -14.29
N HIS A 295 -26.81 5.93 -14.73
CA HIS A 295 -25.41 5.57 -14.47
C HIS A 295 -24.74 6.52 -13.46
N GLU A 296 -25.41 6.79 -12.34
CA GLU A 296 -24.91 7.73 -11.32
C GLU A 296 -23.62 7.28 -10.65
N GLN A 297 -23.42 5.97 -10.46
CA GLN A 297 -22.22 5.44 -9.81
C GLN A 297 -21.00 5.60 -10.72
N GLU A 298 -21.17 5.31 -12.01
CA GLU A 298 -20.17 5.49 -13.05
C GLU A 298 -19.82 6.97 -13.21
N GLY A 299 -20.83 7.85 -13.22
CA GLY A 299 -20.64 9.31 -13.23
C GLY A 299 -19.78 9.80 -12.07
N LYS A 300 -20.03 9.33 -10.85
CA LYS A 300 -19.21 9.68 -9.67
C LYS A 300 -17.75 9.26 -9.82
N TRP A 301 -17.48 8.10 -10.41
CA TRP A 301 -16.10 7.66 -10.68
C TRP A 301 -15.42 8.47 -11.76
N VAL A 302 -16.15 8.84 -12.82
CA VAL A 302 -15.66 9.75 -13.86
C VAL A 302 -15.32 11.12 -13.29
N ASP A 303 -16.16 11.67 -12.40
CA ASP A 303 -15.88 12.93 -11.72
C ASP A 303 -14.66 12.84 -10.78
N GLN A 304 -14.46 11.71 -10.10
CA GLN A 304 -13.24 11.48 -9.31
C GLN A 304 -11.99 11.44 -10.18
N LEU A 305 -12.07 10.81 -11.37
CA LEU A 305 -10.96 10.75 -12.32
C LEU A 305 -10.65 12.15 -12.88
N ARG A 306 -11.68 12.94 -13.22
CA ARG A 306 -11.52 14.35 -13.65
C ARG A 306 -10.85 15.19 -12.57
N GLY A 307 -11.34 15.11 -11.33
CA GLY A 307 -10.73 15.83 -10.21
C GLY A 307 -9.30 15.36 -9.89
N TYR A 308 -8.96 14.11 -10.16
CA TYR A 308 -7.58 13.62 -10.11
C TYR A 308 -6.70 14.29 -11.16
N LEU A 309 -7.17 14.37 -12.41
CA LEU A 309 -6.46 15.05 -13.51
C LEU A 309 -6.27 16.55 -13.24
N ASP A 310 -7.26 17.22 -12.63
CA ASP A 310 -7.13 18.63 -12.21
C ASP A 310 -6.02 18.81 -11.18
N ARG A 311 -5.98 17.95 -10.16
CA ARG A 311 -4.90 17.97 -9.16
C ARG A 311 -3.54 17.68 -9.78
N LEU A 312 -3.48 16.75 -10.74
CA LEU A 312 -2.25 16.41 -11.45
C LEU A 312 -1.73 17.61 -12.27
N LYS A 313 -2.64 18.30 -12.96
CA LYS A 313 -2.34 19.52 -13.72
C LYS A 313 -1.82 20.64 -12.81
N ALA A 314 -2.41 20.80 -11.63
CA ALA A 314 -2.04 21.82 -10.64
C ALA A 314 -0.72 21.50 -9.91
N ALA A 315 -0.46 20.23 -9.60
CA ALA A 315 0.77 19.80 -8.93
C ALA A 315 2.02 20.00 -9.79
N GLY A 316 1.87 20.09 -11.11
CA GLY A 316 2.97 20.18 -12.05
C GLY A 316 3.69 18.85 -12.23
N ALA A 317 4.80 18.88 -12.97
CA ALA A 317 5.51 17.66 -13.33
C ALA A 317 6.41 17.20 -12.17
N ALA A 318 6.23 15.94 -11.75
CA ALA A 318 6.98 15.31 -10.67
C ALA A 318 8.49 15.36 -10.95
N GLN A 319 9.25 15.83 -9.98
CA GLN A 319 10.71 15.91 -10.07
C GLN A 319 11.36 14.64 -9.55
N THR A 320 10.75 13.98 -8.57
CA THR A 320 11.33 12.77 -7.95
C THR A 320 10.51 11.52 -8.28
N VAL A 321 11.14 10.34 -8.19
CA VAL A 321 10.45 9.05 -8.37
C VAL A 321 9.38 8.83 -7.30
N ASP A 322 9.62 9.32 -6.08
CA ASP A 322 8.67 9.24 -4.97
C ASP A 322 7.44 10.14 -5.23
N GLU A 323 7.64 11.32 -5.83
CA GLU A 323 6.55 12.16 -6.31
C GLU A 323 5.77 11.49 -7.45
N GLN A 324 6.47 10.90 -8.44
CA GLN A 324 5.84 10.14 -9.52
C GLN A 324 4.96 9.01 -8.94
N PHE A 325 5.49 8.25 -7.97
CA PHE A 325 4.78 7.18 -7.29
C PHE A 325 3.53 7.71 -6.58
N SER A 326 3.70 8.76 -5.77
CA SER A 326 2.62 9.37 -5.00
C SER A 326 1.50 9.91 -5.90
N GLN A 327 1.87 10.55 -7.02
CA GLN A 327 0.92 11.07 -7.99
C GLN A 327 0.17 9.97 -8.74
N LEU A 328 0.79 8.84 -9.06
CA LEU A 328 0.11 7.72 -9.74
C LEU A 328 -0.62 6.77 -8.78
N TYR A 329 -0.32 6.79 -7.49
CA TYR A 329 -0.79 5.78 -6.53
C TYR A 329 -2.32 5.67 -6.46
N ALA A 330 -3.04 6.80 -6.49
CA ALA A 330 -4.50 6.80 -6.48
C ALA A 330 -5.07 6.13 -7.73
N LEU A 331 -4.54 6.46 -8.91
CA LEU A 331 -4.95 5.85 -10.17
C LEU A 331 -4.69 4.34 -10.15
N ARG A 332 -3.50 3.90 -9.71
CA ARG A 332 -3.18 2.48 -9.55
C ARG A 332 -4.22 1.75 -8.72
N LYS A 333 -4.54 2.28 -7.55
CA LYS A 333 -5.53 1.68 -6.65
C LYS A 333 -6.90 1.58 -7.30
N TRP A 334 -7.31 2.60 -8.04
CA TRP A 334 -8.57 2.57 -8.78
C TRP A 334 -8.58 1.51 -9.88
N LEU A 335 -7.51 1.36 -10.65
CA LEU A 335 -7.43 0.34 -11.70
C LEU A 335 -7.55 -1.09 -11.16
N PHE A 336 -7.15 -1.35 -9.92
CA PHE A 336 -7.29 -2.67 -9.28
C PHE A 336 -8.71 -3.00 -8.82
N TRP A 337 -9.52 -1.98 -8.46
CA TRP A 337 -10.77 -2.22 -7.71
C TRP A 337 -12.03 -1.54 -8.27
N VAL A 338 -11.90 -0.42 -8.98
CA VAL A 338 -13.04 0.22 -9.66
C VAL A 338 -13.64 -0.70 -10.74
N PRO A 339 -12.84 -1.41 -11.57
CA PRO A 339 -13.38 -2.39 -12.51
C PRO A 339 -14.22 -3.46 -11.84
N ILE A 340 -13.74 -4.02 -10.72
CA ILE A 340 -14.48 -5.01 -9.93
C ILE A 340 -15.83 -4.44 -9.47
N THR A 341 -15.80 -3.22 -8.95
CA THR A 341 -17.00 -2.55 -8.41
C THR A 341 -18.04 -2.29 -9.50
N LEU A 342 -17.62 -1.78 -10.66
CA LEU A 342 -18.54 -1.42 -11.75
C LEU A 342 -19.08 -2.66 -12.48
N LEU A 343 -18.23 -3.67 -12.71
CA LEU A 343 -18.63 -4.91 -13.37
C LEU A 343 -19.58 -5.77 -12.51
N HIS A 344 -19.47 -5.68 -11.18
CA HIS A 344 -20.41 -6.31 -10.25
C HIS A 344 -21.82 -5.69 -10.37
N ALA A 345 -21.90 -4.35 -10.48
CA ALA A 345 -23.17 -3.63 -10.49
C ALA A 345 -23.95 -3.78 -11.80
N LYS A 346 -23.28 -3.68 -12.96
CA LYS A 346 -23.92 -3.74 -14.28
C LYS A 346 -23.06 -4.53 -15.27
N ARG A 347 -23.46 -5.79 -15.47
CA ARG A 347 -22.72 -6.77 -16.27
C ARG A 347 -22.78 -6.43 -17.75
N ALA A 348 -21.63 -6.42 -18.42
CA ALA A 348 -21.50 -6.24 -19.87
C ALA A 348 -22.28 -5.04 -20.44
N ASP A 349 -22.54 -4.04 -19.60
CA ASP A 349 -23.19 -2.81 -20.05
C ASP A 349 -22.15 -1.99 -20.83
N ALA A 350 -22.50 -1.66 -22.07
CA ALA A 350 -21.58 -0.97 -22.98
C ALA A 350 -21.08 0.37 -22.41
N THR A 351 -21.90 1.07 -21.62
CA THR A 351 -21.51 2.33 -20.98
C THR A 351 -20.49 2.09 -19.86
N VAL A 352 -20.67 1.04 -19.04
CA VAL A 352 -19.66 0.63 -18.06
C VAL A 352 -18.34 0.27 -18.73
N LEU A 353 -18.39 -0.51 -19.82
CA LEU A 353 -17.19 -0.88 -20.57
C LEU A 353 -16.45 0.36 -21.11
N VAL A 354 -17.18 1.34 -21.66
CA VAL A 354 -16.59 2.61 -22.10
C VAL A 354 -15.97 3.39 -20.94
N VAL A 355 -16.62 3.44 -19.77
CA VAL A 355 -16.06 4.10 -18.58
C VAL A 355 -14.74 3.43 -18.17
N LEU A 356 -14.72 2.09 -18.08
CA LEU A 356 -13.50 1.34 -17.76
C LEU A 356 -12.40 1.54 -18.81
N ALA A 357 -12.76 1.61 -20.09
CA ALA A 357 -11.83 1.92 -21.16
C ALA A 357 -11.16 3.28 -20.95
N HIS A 358 -11.89 4.28 -20.46
CA HIS A 358 -11.31 5.60 -20.14
C HIS A 358 -10.36 5.54 -18.93
N PHE A 359 -10.64 4.72 -17.92
CA PHE A 359 -9.71 4.50 -16.79
C PHE A 359 -8.39 3.90 -17.28
N TYR A 360 -8.47 2.83 -18.08
CA TYR A 360 -7.26 2.19 -18.64
C TYR A 360 -6.52 3.10 -19.62
N ALA A 361 -7.24 3.80 -20.49
CA ALA A 361 -6.64 4.77 -21.41
C ALA A 361 -5.96 5.91 -20.67
N THR A 362 -6.50 6.37 -19.53
CA THR A 362 -5.82 7.37 -18.69
C THR A 362 -4.47 6.87 -18.20
N ALA A 363 -4.38 5.60 -17.77
CA ALA A 363 -3.11 5.02 -17.35
C ALA A 363 -2.07 4.94 -18.49
N LEU A 364 -2.52 4.61 -19.71
CA LEU A 364 -1.66 4.55 -20.89
C LEU A 364 -1.23 5.95 -21.38
N ALA A 365 -2.13 6.92 -21.32
CA ALA A 365 -1.89 8.29 -21.79
C ALA A 365 -0.94 9.05 -20.86
N LEU A 366 -1.04 8.82 -19.55
CA LEU A 366 -0.16 9.46 -18.57
C LEU A 366 1.26 8.87 -18.54
N GLU A 367 1.49 7.67 -19.09
CA GLU A 367 2.78 6.97 -19.00
C GLU A 367 4.00 7.83 -19.38
N PRO A 368 4.00 8.61 -20.47
CA PRO A 368 5.15 9.45 -20.84
C PRO A 368 5.49 10.53 -19.81
N MET A 369 4.52 10.94 -18.98
CA MET A 369 4.73 11.93 -17.91
C MET A 369 5.47 11.34 -16.71
N PHE A 370 5.50 10.02 -16.60
CA PHE A 370 6.09 9.26 -15.49
C PHE A 370 7.12 8.25 -16.03
N PRO A 371 8.19 8.72 -16.68
CA PRO A 371 9.10 7.86 -17.46
C PRO A 371 9.82 6.81 -16.61
N ASP A 372 9.95 7.02 -15.30
CA ASP A 372 10.70 6.11 -14.43
C ASP A 372 9.86 4.92 -13.97
N ILE A 373 8.54 5.10 -13.79
CA ILE A 373 7.68 4.07 -13.21
C ILE A 373 6.42 3.76 -14.00
N GLY A 374 5.92 4.70 -14.81
CA GLY A 374 4.56 4.68 -15.37
C GLY A 374 4.24 3.41 -16.16
N SER A 375 5.21 2.94 -16.95
CA SER A 375 5.09 1.72 -17.76
C SER A 375 4.78 0.48 -16.91
N VAL A 376 5.61 0.19 -15.89
CA VAL A 376 5.47 -1.01 -15.03
C VAL A 376 4.41 -0.81 -13.95
N PHE A 377 4.20 0.43 -13.49
CA PHE A 377 3.32 0.73 -12.37
C PHE A 377 1.85 0.53 -12.71
N CYS A 378 1.41 0.97 -13.90
CA CYS A 378 0.00 0.93 -14.31
C CYS A 378 -0.21 0.63 -15.79
N ALA A 379 0.62 1.18 -16.69
CA ALA A 379 0.30 1.20 -18.11
C ALA A 379 0.34 -0.20 -18.76
N ASN A 380 1.39 -0.98 -18.52
CA ASN A 380 1.50 -2.35 -19.07
C ASN A 380 0.32 -3.23 -18.65
N LEU A 381 -0.07 -3.16 -17.36
CA LEU A 381 -1.21 -3.90 -16.82
C LEU A 381 -2.54 -3.46 -17.44
N SER A 382 -2.67 -2.19 -17.83
CA SER A 382 -3.91 -1.60 -18.33
C SER A 382 -4.19 -1.93 -19.80
N LEU A 383 -3.16 -2.28 -20.59
CA LEU A 383 -3.33 -2.50 -22.03
C LEU A 383 -4.21 -3.72 -22.33
N GLY A 384 -3.95 -4.87 -21.69
CA GLY A 384 -4.68 -6.12 -21.95
C GLY A 384 -6.20 -5.97 -21.75
N PRO A 385 -6.67 -5.52 -20.58
CA PRO A 385 -8.09 -5.26 -20.34
C PRO A 385 -8.71 -4.24 -21.31
N LEU A 386 -7.96 -3.20 -21.70
CA LEU A 386 -8.44 -2.22 -22.67
C LEU A 386 -8.61 -2.83 -24.07
N GLU A 387 -7.70 -3.70 -24.52
CA GLU A 387 -7.85 -4.40 -25.80
C GLU A 387 -9.04 -5.38 -25.78
N GLU A 388 -9.27 -6.07 -24.66
CA GLU A 388 -10.44 -6.95 -24.49
C GLU A 388 -11.75 -6.15 -24.51
N ILE A 389 -11.81 -5.01 -23.80
CA ILE A 389 -12.96 -4.09 -23.86
C ILE A 389 -13.19 -3.61 -25.29
N ARG A 390 -12.14 -3.22 -26.01
CA ARG A 390 -12.25 -2.77 -27.41
C ARG A 390 -12.83 -3.87 -28.29
N ALA A 391 -12.37 -5.12 -28.15
CA ALA A 391 -12.87 -6.25 -28.91
C ALA A 391 -14.36 -6.51 -28.63
N ILE A 392 -14.76 -6.45 -27.36
CA ILE A 392 -16.17 -6.62 -26.96
C ILE A 392 -17.03 -5.49 -27.53
N VAL A 393 -16.60 -4.23 -27.36
CA VAL A 393 -17.34 -3.04 -27.84
C VAL A 393 -17.48 -3.04 -29.36
N GLN A 394 -16.47 -3.47 -30.11
CA GLN A 394 -16.54 -3.66 -31.56
C GLN A 394 -17.61 -4.68 -31.97
N GLY A 395 -17.82 -5.72 -31.17
CA GLY A 395 -18.90 -6.69 -31.38
C GLY A 395 -20.30 -6.10 -31.29
N TYR A 396 -20.48 -4.94 -30.65
CA TYR A 396 -21.77 -4.23 -30.60
C TYR A 396 -22.02 -3.35 -31.84
N GLN A 397 -21.05 -3.17 -32.74
CA GLN A 397 -21.14 -2.26 -33.90
C GLN A 397 -21.89 -2.84 -35.11
N ASP A 398 -22.90 -3.69 -34.88
CA ASP A 398 -23.77 -4.19 -35.95
C ASP A 398 -24.70 -3.07 -36.47
N PRO A 399 -24.73 -2.77 -37.79
CA PRO A 399 -25.52 -1.68 -38.38
C PRO A 399 -27.04 -1.76 -38.18
N GLY A 400 -27.57 -2.85 -37.61
CA GLY A 400 -28.98 -2.98 -37.24
C GLY A 400 -29.41 -2.32 -35.93
N TYR A 401 -28.49 -1.70 -35.17
CA TYR A 401 -28.75 -1.27 -33.78
C TYR A 401 -28.82 0.27 -33.59
N ASP A 402 -29.70 0.66 -32.68
CA ASP A 402 -30.16 1.98 -32.21
C ASP A 402 -29.08 3.08 -31.96
N ASP A 403 -29.51 4.34 -31.77
CA ASP A 403 -28.69 5.55 -31.48
C ASP A 403 -27.64 5.34 -30.36
N ARG A 404 -27.95 4.45 -29.42
CA ARG A 404 -27.06 4.03 -28.32
C ARG A 404 -25.77 3.36 -28.81
N THR A 405 -25.81 2.60 -29.90
CA THR A 405 -24.63 1.92 -30.48
C THR A 405 -23.70 2.89 -31.17
N GLN A 406 -24.25 3.94 -31.80
CA GLN A 406 -23.47 5.02 -32.40
C GLN A 406 -22.74 5.83 -31.32
N SER A 407 -23.43 6.14 -30.21
CA SER A 407 -22.84 6.84 -29.06
C SER A 407 -21.68 6.08 -28.43
N VAL A 408 -21.85 4.77 -28.17
CA VAL A 408 -20.78 3.90 -27.63
C VAL A 408 -19.57 3.86 -28.58
N SER A 409 -19.82 3.74 -29.89
CA SER A 409 -18.77 3.73 -30.92
C SER A 409 -17.99 5.03 -30.98
N TYR A 410 -18.66 6.17 -30.83
CA TYR A 410 -18.02 7.47 -30.73
C TYR A 410 -17.16 7.58 -29.47
N LEU A 411 -17.70 7.18 -28.32
CA LEU A 411 -17.03 7.34 -27.02
C LEU A 411 -15.83 6.40 -26.84
N ILE A 412 -15.82 5.22 -27.47
CA ILE A 412 -14.69 4.27 -27.38
C ILE A 412 -13.49 4.67 -28.26
N GLN A 413 -13.65 5.65 -29.15
CA GLN A 413 -12.62 6.01 -30.13
C GLN A 413 -11.36 6.60 -29.47
N PHE A 414 -11.53 7.45 -28.45
CA PHE A 414 -10.39 8.02 -27.72
C PHE A 414 -9.58 6.92 -27.00
N PRO A 415 -10.18 6.07 -26.14
CA PRO A 415 -9.46 4.95 -25.53
C PRO A 415 -8.78 4.02 -26.56
N SER A 416 -9.44 3.75 -27.68
CA SER A 416 -8.90 2.90 -28.76
C SER A 416 -7.64 3.49 -29.40
N THR A 417 -7.64 4.80 -29.63
CA THR A 417 -6.49 5.53 -30.21
C THR A 417 -5.31 5.53 -29.25
N ILE A 418 -5.55 5.78 -27.97
CA ILE A 418 -4.52 5.73 -26.92
C ILE A 418 -3.92 4.32 -26.81
N ALA A 419 -4.75 3.27 -26.82
CA ALA A 419 -4.29 1.89 -26.80
C ALA A 419 -3.39 1.56 -27.99
N ALA A 420 -3.80 1.93 -29.20
CA ALA A 420 -3.02 1.71 -30.42
C ALA A 420 -1.67 2.44 -30.39
N SER A 421 -1.68 3.72 -29.97
CA SER A 421 -0.47 4.53 -29.85
C SER A 421 0.51 3.94 -28.82
N TYR A 422 0.01 3.57 -27.64
CA TYR A 422 0.83 2.95 -26.59
C TYR A 422 1.43 1.62 -27.05
N LYS A 423 0.61 0.75 -27.65
CA LYS A 423 1.05 -0.54 -28.19
C LYS A 423 2.17 -0.38 -29.21
N SER A 424 2.01 0.55 -30.16
CA SER A 424 3.04 0.85 -31.16
C SER A 424 4.36 1.31 -30.52
N ARG A 425 4.32 2.20 -29.52
CA ARG A 425 5.54 2.66 -28.82
C ARG A 425 6.21 1.52 -28.06
N ARG A 426 5.43 0.68 -27.38
CA ARG A 426 5.93 -0.47 -26.61
C ARG A 426 6.58 -1.51 -27.52
N ASP A 427 5.95 -1.82 -28.65
CA ASP A 427 6.47 -2.82 -29.60
C ASP A 427 7.74 -2.32 -30.30
N TRP A 428 7.83 -1.02 -30.61
CA TRP A 428 9.06 -0.40 -31.11
C TRP A 428 10.20 -0.46 -30.08
N ALA A 429 9.93 -0.15 -28.81
CA ALA A 429 10.93 -0.26 -27.75
C ALA A 429 11.42 -1.71 -27.54
N ARG A 430 10.52 -2.69 -27.72
CA ARG A 430 10.85 -4.13 -27.70
C ARG A 430 11.81 -4.53 -28.82
N GLN A 431 11.56 -4.06 -30.04
CA GLN A 431 12.42 -4.36 -31.20
C GLN A 431 13.84 -3.84 -30.96
N GLN A 432 13.98 -2.61 -30.47
CA GLN A 432 15.29 -2.04 -30.15
C GLN A 432 16.03 -2.79 -29.04
N ALA A 433 15.30 -3.24 -28.01
CA ALA A 433 15.89 -4.04 -26.94
C ALA A 433 16.30 -5.44 -27.41
N GLY A 434 15.63 -5.99 -28.43
CA GLY A 434 15.94 -7.30 -29.02
C GLY A 434 17.12 -7.28 -30.01
N GLU A 435 17.44 -6.13 -30.62
CA GLU A 435 18.58 -5.96 -31.53
C GLU A 435 19.92 -5.68 -30.81
N GLY A 436 19.91 -5.48 -29.48
CA GLY A 436 21.12 -5.40 -28.67
C GLY A 436 21.68 -6.79 -28.32
N SER A 437 22.86 -7.13 -28.85
CA SER A 437 23.66 -8.35 -28.59
C SER A 437 23.62 -8.91 -27.16
N PRO A 438 23.84 -10.23 -26.97
CA PRO A 438 23.82 -10.86 -25.65
C PRO A 438 25.02 -10.40 -24.84
N VAL A 439 24.84 -9.38 -24.00
CA VAL A 439 25.83 -9.06 -22.97
C VAL A 439 25.78 -10.19 -21.95
N GLN A 440 26.84 -11.01 -21.89
CA GLN A 440 27.11 -11.93 -20.79
C GLN A 440 27.10 -11.13 -19.48
N GLN A 441 25.98 -11.16 -18.76
CA GLN A 441 25.93 -10.72 -17.37
C GLN A 441 26.21 -11.92 -16.48
N THR A 442 27.23 -11.79 -15.65
CA THR A 442 27.73 -12.83 -14.73
C THR A 442 26.70 -13.20 -13.65
N PRO A 443 26.71 -14.43 -13.11
CA PRO A 443 25.60 -14.98 -12.33
C PRO A 443 25.45 -14.44 -10.89
N TYR A 444 26.14 -13.37 -10.50
CA TYR A 444 26.30 -12.96 -9.10
C TYR A 444 25.16 -12.10 -8.52
N GLY A 445 24.02 -11.97 -9.20
CA GLY A 445 22.92 -11.08 -8.80
C GLY A 445 22.05 -11.54 -7.62
N LEU A 446 22.24 -12.76 -7.12
CA LEU A 446 21.44 -13.33 -6.02
C LEU A 446 22.03 -13.06 -4.62
N GLU A 447 23.32 -12.74 -4.51
CA GLU A 447 23.99 -12.54 -3.20
C GLU A 447 23.77 -11.14 -2.62
N THR A 448 23.39 -10.15 -3.43
CA THR A 448 23.07 -8.77 -2.98
C THR A 448 21.72 -8.63 -2.30
N LEU A 449 20.92 -9.70 -2.22
CA LEU A 449 19.60 -9.73 -1.59
C LEU A 449 19.66 -9.88 -0.05
N ASN A 450 20.86 -10.02 0.53
CA ASN A 450 21.07 -10.35 1.95
C ASN A 450 21.22 -9.12 2.90
N LEU A 451 20.76 -7.92 2.53
CA LEU A 451 20.78 -6.76 3.42
C LEU A 451 19.37 -6.19 3.68
N ASP A 452 18.75 -6.78 4.71
CA ASP A 452 17.85 -6.22 5.73
C ASP A 452 16.74 -5.21 5.33
N PRO A 453 15.45 -5.64 5.28
CA PRO A 453 14.29 -4.76 5.34
C PRO A 453 13.58 -4.74 6.72
N GLN A 454 14.14 -5.35 7.77
CA GLN A 454 13.50 -5.41 9.09
C GLN A 454 13.35 -4.02 9.77
N ASN A 455 14.04 -2.99 9.27
CA ASN A 455 14.15 -1.68 9.92
C ASN A 455 13.27 -0.55 9.36
N GLN A 456 12.37 -0.78 8.40
CA GLN A 456 11.52 0.31 7.87
C GLN A 456 10.04 0.25 8.27
N ILE A 457 9.58 -0.83 8.92
CA ILE A 457 8.22 -0.89 9.51
C ILE A 457 8.25 -0.72 11.05
N THR A 458 9.44 -0.72 11.67
CA THR A 458 9.62 -0.71 13.14
C THR A 458 10.15 0.61 13.71
N ALA A 459 10.37 1.64 12.88
CA ALA A 459 11.06 2.87 13.28
C ALA A 459 10.17 3.92 13.98
N GLN A 460 9.31 3.49 14.91
CA GLN A 460 8.74 4.38 15.93
C GLN A 460 9.37 4.22 17.32
N TYR A 461 10.29 3.26 17.52
CA TYR A 461 10.93 3.07 18.83
C TYR A 461 12.40 2.67 18.74
N SER A 462 13.24 3.54 19.31
CA SER A 462 14.56 3.31 19.89
C SER A 462 15.82 3.64 19.06
N TYR A 463 16.70 4.39 19.73
CA TYR A 463 18.00 4.92 19.32
C TYR A 463 19.08 3.83 19.17
N GLY A 464 20.04 4.04 18.25
CA GLY A 464 21.42 3.54 18.40
C GLY A 464 22.10 2.96 17.15
N GLN A 465 23.13 3.66 16.68
CA GLN A 465 24.12 3.44 15.59
C GLN A 465 24.74 2.02 15.53
N SER A 466 25.26 1.45 14.41
CA SER A 466 26.39 1.86 13.52
C SER A 466 26.53 0.80 12.39
N LEU A 467 26.44 1.07 11.08
CA LEU A 467 27.42 1.55 10.07
C LEU A 467 28.65 0.66 9.71
N SER A 468 28.75 0.36 8.41
CA SER A 468 29.89 -0.21 7.65
C SER A 468 29.86 0.37 6.20
N PRO A 469 30.98 0.32 5.45
CA PRO A 469 31.56 1.49 4.77
C PRO A 469 31.04 1.86 3.36
N ALA A 470 29.88 1.37 2.94
CA ALA A 470 29.19 1.90 1.74
C ALA A 470 28.38 3.19 2.04
N PHE A 471 28.41 3.64 3.29
CA PHE A 471 27.69 4.79 3.82
C PHE A 471 28.67 5.76 4.50
N ALA A 472 29.03 6.84 3.80
CA ALA A 472 29.56 8.06 4.40
C ALA A 472 28.88 9.28 3.73
N PRO A 473 28.47 10.31 4.49
CA PRO A 473 27.88 11.50 3.89
C PRO A 473 28.98 12.43 3.37
N SER A 474 28.91 12.82 2.10
CA SER A 474 29.56 14.05 1.64
C SER A 474 28.69 15.24 2.07
N PRO A 475 29.20 16.24 2.81
CA PRO A 475 28.38 17.35 3.27
C PRO A 475 28.17 18.35 2.11
N LEU A 476 26.91 18.71 1.86
CA LEU A 476 26.54 19.85 1.03
C LEU A 476 26.72 21.16 1.81
N SER A 477 27.30 22.17 1.18
CA SER A 477 26.97 23.60 1.39
C SER A 477 27.55 24.45 0.25
N PHE A 478 26.69 24.86 -0.69
CA PHE A 478 26.83 26.10 -1.49
C PHE A 478 26.19 27.23 -0.65
N PHE A 479 26.69 28.47 -0.56
CA PHE A 479 26.91 29.53 -1.57
C PHE A 479 27.61 30.74 -0.86
N PRO A 480 27.88 31.90 -1.50
CA PRO A 480 28.38 32.21 -2.84
C PRO A 480 29.64 33.11 -2.76
N THR A 481 30.47 33.23 -3.80
CA THR A 481 31.44 34.34 -3.88
C THR A 481 31.56 34.94 -5.28
N SER A 482 31.18 36.22 -5.34
CA SER A 482 31.53 37.17 -6.39
C SER A 482 33.02 37.56 -6.30
N SER A 483 33.65 37.55 -7.46
CA SER A 483 34.90 38.20 -7.92
C SER A 483 35.72 39.14 -7.01
N LEU A 484 37.05 38.97 -7.14
CA LEU A 484 38.18 39.95 -7.19
C LEU A 484 39.02 40.22 -5.89
N PRO A 485 40.33 40.60 -6.03
CA PRO A 485 41.45 39.77 -5.57
C PRO A 485 42.42 40.47 -4.59
N SER A 486 43.44 39.72 -4.11
CA SER A 486 44.86 40.13 -3.95
C SER A 486 45.53 39.66 -2.64
N GLY A 487 46.82 39.29 -2.73
CA GLY A 487 47.79 39.60 -1.69
C GLY A 487 48.28 38.48 -0.76
N GLN A 488 49.37 37.83 -1.20
CA GLN A 488 50.60 37.47 -0.45
C GLN A 488 50.52 36.93 1.00
N THR A 489 51.14 35.75 1.22
CA THR A 489 52.32 35.47 2.09
C THR A 489 52.23 34.09 2.77
N SER A 490 53.26 33.26 2.54
CA SER A 490 53.70 32.13 3.40
C SER A 490 54.59 32.68 4.55
N PRO A 491 55.26 31.92 5.45
CA PRO A 491 55.42 30.45 5.67
C PRO A 491 55.26 30.05 7.18
N TYR A 492 55.37 28.80 7.68
CA TYR A 492 56.59 28.05 8.02
C TYR A 492 56.25 26.71 8.77
N LEU A 493 57.07 25.67 8.52
CA LEU A 493 57.47 24.40 9.22
C LEU A 493 56.81 23.97 10.57
N GLU A 494 56.67 22.70 10.97
CA GLU A 494 57.64 21.56 11.01
C GLU A 494 56.95 20.23 11.45
N VAL A 495 57.64 19.08 11.36
CA VAL A 495 57.19 17.68 11.56
C VAL A 495 58.09 17.00 12.67
N PRO A 496 58.01 15.70 13.04
CA PRO A 496 57.15 14.90 13.95
C PRO A 496 57.96 14.30 15.18
N PRO A 497 57.86 13.02 15.65
CA PRO A 497 56.78 12.14 16.22
C PRO A 497 57.16 11.53 17.62
N ARG A 498 56.37 10.58 18.19
CA ARG A 498 56.77 9.37 19.01
C ARG A 498 55.52 8.60 19.50
N THR A 499 55.27 7.32 19.15
CA THR A 499 55.56 6.02 19.87
C THR A 499 55.06 5.99 21.34
N SER A 500 54.39 4.98 21.93
CA SER A 500 54.42 3.50 21.81
C SER A 500 53.56 2.85 22.94
N VAL A 501 53.04 1.61 22.71
CA VAL A 501 52.91 0.43 23.66
C VAL A 501 51.90 0.54 24.84
N GLU A 502 51.22 -0.48 25.39
CA GLU A 502 50.74 -1.86 25.09
C GLU A 502 50.09 -2.42 26.41
N GLN A 503 49.23 -3.47 26.31
CA GLN A 503 48.87 -4.48 27.36
C GLN A 503 48.11 -4.06 28.64
N GLN A 504 47.34 -4.85 29.40
CA GLN A 504 46.51 -6.09 29.33
C GLN A 504 46.03 -6.39 30.79
N TYR A 505 45.07 -7.30 30.98
CA TYR A 505 44.59 -7.95 32.24
C TYR A 505 43.58 -7.18 33.13
N VAL A 506 42.62 -7.76 33.87
CA VAL A 506 41.78 -8.99 33.90
C VAL A 506 40.88 -8.87 35.17
N SER A 507 39.71 -9.52 35.18
CA SER A 507 38.93 -10.01 36.35
C SER A 507 37.96 -9.13 37.15
N SER A 508 36.68 -9.50 36.99
CA SER A 508 35.71 -9.95 38.02
C SER A 508 35.06 -9.01 39.05
N SER A 509 33.72 -9.07 39.05
CA SER A 509 32.79 -9.25 40.19
C SER A 509 31.81 -8.11 40.54
N ALA A 510 30.52 -8.48 40.40
CA ALA A 510 29.40 -8.33 41.32
C ALA A 510 28.90 -6.94 41.81
N SER A 511 27.63 -6.69 41.44
CA SER A 511 26.53 -6.22 42.29
C SER A 511 26.28 -4.71 42.50
N TYR A 512 25.14 -4.29 41.94
CA TYR A 512 24.15 -3.31 42.43
C TYR A 512 24.64 -1.98 43.04
N THR A 513 24.33 -0.87 42.35
CA THR A 513 23.55 0.28 42.89
C THR A 513 23.38 1.38 41.81
N SER A 514 22.20 1.99 41.75
CA SER A 514 21.90 3.26 41.05
C SER A 514 21.54 4.30 42.14
N PRO A 515 21.24 5.58 41.81
CA PRO A 515 21.88 6.55 40.91
C PRO A 515 22.15 7.90 41.64
N LEU A 516 22.85 8.84 41.00
CA LEU A 516 22.84 10.27 41.35
C LEU A 516 22.50 11.08 40.10
N GLY A 517 21.62 12.08 40.24
CA GLY A 517 21.03 12.82 39.13
C GLY A 517 21.49 14.28 38.97
N SER A 518 21.23 14.77 37.75
CA SER A 518 20.83 16.15 37.34
C SER A 518 21.88 17.28 37.40
N PRO A 519 21.77 18.37 36.59
CA PRO A 519 20.56 18.99 35.99
C PRO A 519 20.64 19.27 34.46
N ALA A 520 19.53 19.13 33.71
CA ALA A 520 18.48 20.13 33.38
C ALA A 520 18.93 21.32 32.50
N ALA A 521 18.43 21.34 31.25
CA ALA A 521 18.02 22.55 30.54
C ALA A 521 16.85 22.19 29.60
N ALA A 522 15.73 22.89 29.78
CA ALA A 522 14.48 22.73 29.06
C ALA A 522 14.48 23.54 27.76
N LEU A 523 13.88 22.99 26.70
CA LEU A 523 13.52 23.71 25.47
C LEU A 523 12.03 23.49 25.15
N PRO A 524 11.36 24.47 24.51
CA PRO A 524 9.90 24.60 24.45
C PRO A 524 9.24 23.60 23.48
N PRO A 525 7.91 23.38 23.59
CA PRO A 525 7.21 22.41 22.74
C PRO A 525 7.06 22.93 21.32
N TYR A 526 7.51 22.13 20.35
CA TYR A 526 7.12 22.28 18.94
C TYR A 526 5.63 21.90 18.77
N PRO A 527 4.89 22.58 17.87
CA PRO A 527 3.53 22.19 17.54
C PRO A 527 3.54 20.86 16.77
N PRO A 528 2.48 20.04 16.84
CA PRO A 528 2.41 18.81 16.07
C PRO A 528 2.32 19.12 14.58
N LEU A 529 3.11 18.42 13.78
CA LEU A 529 2.98 18.34 12.32
C LEU A 529 1.60 17.74 12.01
N GLU A 530 0.72 18.58 11.46
CA GLU A 530 -0.47 18.11 10.75
C GLU A 530 -0.01 17.42 9.47
N GLU A 531 0.07 16.08 9.49
CA GLU A 531 0.02 15.31 8.25
C GLU A 531 -1.34 15.55 7.60
N HIS A 532 -1.36 16.31 6.51
CA HIS A 532 -2.49 16.36 5.59
C HIS A 532 -2.66 15.01 4.90
N VAL A 533 -3.22 14.05 5.63
CA VAL A 533 -3.74 12.80 5.09
C VAL A 533 -4.94 13.18 4.21
N PHE A 534 -4.76 13.16 2.90
CA PHE A 534 -5.85 13.28 1.95
C PHE A 534 -6.84 12.13 2.17
N ASN A 535 -7.92 12.48 2.85
CA ASN A 535 -9.00 11.59 3.26
C ASN A 535 -9.87 11.23 2.04
N PHE A 536 -9.43 10.30 1.20
CA PHE A 536 -10.27 9.70 0.15
C PHE A 536 -11.14 8.59 0.75
N GLY A 537 -12.19 9.00 1.45
CA GLY A 537 -13.18 8.08 2.01
C GLY A 537 -14.59 8.64 1.86
N MET A 538 -15.29 8.29 0.78
CA MET A 538 -16.74 8.49 0.70
C MET A 538 -17.44 7.75 1.85
N PRO A 539 -18.50 8.32 2.46
CA PRO A 539 -19.39 7.59 3.35
C PRO A 539 -20.26 6.66 2.50
N MET A 540 -20.01 5.35 2.58
CA MET A 540 -20.97 4.36 2.12
C MET A 540 -22.07 4.30 3.18
N TYR A 541 -23.20 4.93 2.91
CA TYR A 541 -24.44 4.60 3.62
C TYR A 541 -24.86 3.19 3.19
N HIS A 542 -24.96 2.28 4.15
CA HIS A 542 -25.66 1.02 3.97
C HIS A 542 -27.11 1.28 3.53
N PRO A 543 -27.68 0.34 2.77
CA PRO A 543 -28.91 -0.26 3.25
C PRO A 543 -28.73 -1.78 3.36
N SER A 544 -29.01 -2.31 4.55
CA SER A 544 -29.29 -3.74 4.71
C SER A 544 -30.47 -4.14 3.80
N GLY A 545 -30.41 -5.36 3.27
CA GLY A 545 -31.32 -5.86 2.24
C GLY A 545 -32.79 -5.97 2.68
N PHE A 546 -33.67 -6.21 1.71
CA PHE A 546 -34.30 -7.52 1.46
C PHE A 546 -35.39 -7.37 0.37
N VAL A 547 -35.49 -8.41 -0.47
CA VAL A 547 -36.70 -8.99 -1.09
C VAL A 547 -37.91 -8.05 -1.34
N THR A 548 -38.17 -7.81 -2.63
CA THR A 548 -39.47 -7.52 -3.30
C THR A 548 -40.65 -6.88 -2.52
N THR A 549 -41.01 -5.67 -3.01
CA THR A 549 -42.36 -5.05 -3.17
C THR A 549 -43.04 -4.36 -1.94
N PRO A 550 -43.95 -3.38 -2.15
CA PRO A 550 -43.66 -2.00 -2.57
C PRO A 550 -44.32 -0.96 -1.63
N THR A 551 -44.15 0.32 -1.99
CA THR A 551 -44.90 1.54 -1.59
C THR A 551 -44.28 2.50 -0.58
N THR A 552 -44.09 3.72 -1.10
CA THR A 552 -44.23 5.04 -0.48
C THR A 552 -43.20 5.55 0.54
N ILE A 553 -42.45 6.54 0.03
CA ILE A 553 -42.19 7.86 0.64
C ILE A 553 -41.14 7.92 1.78
N TRP A 554 -39.96 8.39 1.38
CA TRP A 554 -39.04 9.33 2.06
C TRP A 554 -39.03 9.35 3.60
N THR A 555 -37.87 9.03 4.19
CA THR A 555 -36.76 9.98 4.46
C THR A 555 -35.49 9.23 4.80
#